data_AF-A0A6A5RLY5-F1
#
_entry.id   AF-A0A6A5RLY5-F1
#
_cell.length_a   1.000
_cell.length_b   1.000
_cell.length_c   1.000
_cell.angle_alpha   90.00
_cell.angle_beta   90.00
_cell.angle_gamma   90.00
#
_symmetry.space_group_name_H-M   'P 1'
#
loop_
_entity.id
_entity.type
_entity.pdbx_description
1 polymer ?
#
loop_
_entity_poly.entity_id
_entity_poly.type
_entity_poly.pdbx_seq_one_letter_code
_entity_poly.pdbx_strand_id
1 'polypeptide(L)'
;MCYVHYSPDEEEYYGLPGPGPRPLPRLTWAVPVDAAELGASLETFEMLLPPVHMFRLCHRTGSGPLATMPQEILDLVIEALYQSTKADIMLEWIAQFKCFQGRCRKTQHVSLEVDEIEAIWAEVYGNLQPCCTHHDKGKGLRPDDYDLDEKLEMIGNDIGDWMHEEIFEAHEAARQQWLDMTCLCRAQSAQYTDLKTFAASQKILKSHFGLDATFLHEAFSDRMVQFLPDVHGPLSAGYYTSCFLVLPTGSHENAAPRSRTQAHQNRAFLKSDSRLAFHQKIDRTSLDLSDEQTSRFARALRILDIQPSFHLTELEPSLDPSSKDGILSKISDKQLSGCPQVSTSSSTKKKLALKRYLDQKNKEVGQQQWPQFMLMAASDVVGPVGTS
;
A
#
# COMPACT_ATOMS: atom_id res chain seq x y z
N MET A 1 0.05 3.21 -16.08
CA MET A 1 -0.81 2.18 -16.71
C MET A 1 -1.28 1.28 -15.60
N CYS A 2 -2.55 1.32 -15.25
CA CYS A 2 -3.12 0.55 -14.17
C CYS A 2 -4.51 0.12 -14.64
N TYR A 3 -4.83 -1.15 -14.45
CA TYR A 3 -6.06 -1.78 -14.88
C TYR A 3 -6.45 -2.71 -13.75
N VAL A 4 -7.72 -2.78 -13.35
CA VAL A 4 -8.18 -3.68 -12.27
C VAL A 4 -9.38 -4.45 -12.78
N HIS A 5 -9.27 -5.78 -12.79
CA HIS A 5 -10.37 -6.72 -13.00
C HIS A 5 -10.71 -7.17 -11.60
N TYR A 6 -11.51 -6.36 -10.91
CA TYR A 6 -12.03 -6.74 -9.62
C TYR A 6 -13.52 -6.99 -9.80
N SER A 7 -13.88 -8.27 -9.79
CA SER A 7 -15.25 -8.73 -9.65
C SER A 7 -15.22 -9.85 -8.60
N PRO A 8 -15.41 -9.53 -7.31
CA PRO A 8 -15.40 -10.52 -6.23
C PRO A 8 -16.54 -11.54 -6.38
N ASP A 9 -17.57 -11.23 -7.18
CA ASP A 9 -18.77 -12.05 -7.38
C ASP A 9 -18.66 -13.06 -8.56
N GLU A 10 -17.45 -13.35 -9.05
CA GLU A 10 -17.21 -14.15 -10.27
C GLU A 10 -17.51 -15.66 -10.17
N GLU A 11 -18.10 -16.16 -9.07
CA GLU A 11 -18.59 -17.55 -9.06
C GLU A 11 -19.87 -17.76 -9.91
N GLU A 12 -20.60 -16.71 -10.32
CA GLU A 12 -21.86 -16.88 -11.05
C GLU A 12 -21.97 -16.27 -12.47
N TYR A 13 -21.04 -15.41 -12.92
CA TYR A 13 -21.24 -14.68 -14.19
C TYR A 13 -20.54 -15.30 -15.41
N TYR A 14 -21.16 -16.33 -16.00
CA TYR A 14 -20.82 -16.85 -17.33
C TYR A 14 -21.16 -15.80 -18.41
N GLY A 15 -20.25 -14.87 -18.72
CA GLY A 15 -20.47 -13.96 -19.86
C GLY A 15 -19.58 -12.74 -20.01
N LEU A 16 -18.65 -12.47 -19.09
CA LEU A 16 -17.77 -11.31 -19.25
C LEU A 16 -16.73 -11.54 -20.36
N PRO A 17 -16.44 -10.51 -21.17
CA PRO A 17 -15.38 -10.56 -22.16
C PRO A 17 -14.05 -10.81 -21.46
N GLY A 18 -13.23 -11.70 -22.04
CA GLY A 18 -11.95 -12.10 -21.46
C GLY A 18 -11.03 -10.90 -21.17
N PRO A 19 -10.05 -11.06 -20.27
CA PRO A 19 -9.17 -9.96 -19.86
C PRO A 19 -8.49 -9.35 -21.08
N GLY A 20 -8.48 -8.01 -21.15
CA GLY A 20 -7.88 -7.31 -22.28
C GLY A 20 -6.35 -7.50 -22.40
N PRO A 21 -5.74 -6.99 -23.48
CA PRO A 21 -4.35 -7.26 -23.81
C PRO A 21 -3.37 -6.76 -22.74
N ARG A 22 -2.46 -7.64 -22.31
CA ARG A 22 -1.41 -7.36 -21.32
C ARG A 22 -0.39 -6.35 -21.86
N PRO A 23 0.02 -5.34 -21.08
CA PRO A 23 1.17 -4.54 -21.46
C PRO A 23 2.45 -5.36 -21.41
N LEU A 24 3.27 -5.21 -22.44
CA LEU A 24 4.54 -5.91 -22.57
C LEU A 24 5.44 -5.66 -21.37
N PRO A 25 6.22 -6.68 -20.94
CA PRO A 25 7.32 -6.46 -20.02
C PRO A 25 8.21 -5.32 -20.51
N ARG A 26 8.49 -4.38 -19.61
CA ARG A 26 9.29 -3.18 -19.85
C ARG A 26 10.63 -3.31 -19.14
N LEU A 27 11.71 -3.07 -19.87
CA LEU A 27 13.04 -2.89 -19.32
C LEU A 27 13.26 -1.41 -18.99
N THR A 28 13.54 -1.08 -17.73
CA THR A 28 13.78 0.32 -17.35
C THR A 28 14.61 0.48 -16.07
N TRP A 29 15.19 1.66 -15.90
CA TRP A 29 15.81 2.06 -14.65
C TRP A 29 14.74 2.43 -13.64
N ALA A 30 14.77 1.79 -12.47
CA ALA A 30 13.73 1.90 -11.46
C ALA A 30 14.29 2.04 -10.04
N VAL A 31 13.53 2.70 -9.17
CA VAL A 31 13.70 2.72 -7.72
C VAL A 31 12.38 2.29 -7.08
N PRO A 32 12.35 1.19 -6.30
CA PRO A 32 11.15 0.80 -5.58
C PRO A 32 10.88 1.81 -4.47
N VAL A 33 9.64 2.28 -4.36
CA VAL A 33 9.20 3.22 -3.32
C VAL A 33 7.89 2.75 -2.73
N ASP A 34 7.55 3.21 -1.53
CA ASP A 34 6.25 2.93 -0.93
C ASP A 34 5.17 3.75 -1.65
N ALA A 35 4.10 3.09 -2.09
CA ALA A 35 3.06 3.70 -2.89
C ALA A 35 2.30 4.79 -2.11
N ALA A 36 2.01 4.54 -0.84
CA ALA A 36 1.30 5.48 0.03
C ALA A 36 2.18 6.68 0.36
N GLU A 37 3.46 6.43 0.64
CA GLU A 37 4.42 7.49 0.90
C GLU A 37 4.67 8.37 -0.32
N LEU A 38 4.84 7.78 -1.51
CA LEU A 38 5.00 8.55 -2.75
C LEU A 38 3.78 9.43 -3.01
N GLY A 39 2.58 8.85 -2.88
CA GLY A 39 1.31 9.55 -3.06
C GLY A 39 1.17 10.74 -2.12
N ALA A 40 1.29 10.50 -0.81
CA ALA A 40 1.20 11.55 0.21
C ALA A 40 2.25 12.64 0.02
N SER A 41 3.48 12.27 -0.37
CA SER A 41 4.57 13.23 -0.60
C SER A 41 4.32 14.11 -1.82
N LEU A 42 3.73 13.56 -2.89
CA LEU A 42 3.38 14.31 -4.10
C LEU A 42 2.19 15.25 -3.85
N GLU A 43 1.16 14.79 -3.15
CA GLU A 43 0.01 15.62 -2.77
C GLU A 43 0.44 16.77 -1.83
N THR A 44 1.31 16.47 -0.86
CA THR A 44 1.93 17.49 0.00
C THR A 44 2.73 18.50 -0.82
N PHE A 45 3.56 18.02 -1.76
CA PHE A 45 4.35 18.88 -2.62
C PHE A 45 3.46 19.78 -3.48
N GLU A 46 2.40 19.25 -4.08
CA GLU A 46 1.43 20.01 -4.87
C GLU A 46 0.79 21.12 -4.05
N MET A 47 0.29 20.77 -2.86
CA MET A 47 -0.40 21.71 -1.99
C MET A 47 0.53 22.81 -1.46
N LEU A 48 1.77 22.45 -1.10
CA LEU A 48 2.72 23.40 -0.54
C LEU A 48 3.52 24.18 -1.59
N LEU A 49 3.50 23.78 -2.86
CA LEU A 49 4.26 24.46 -3.91
C LEU A 49 3.89 25.95 -4.03
N PRO A 50 2.61 26.38 -4.11
CA PRO A 50 2.26 27.79 -4.14
C PRO A 50 2.68 28.58 -2.88
N PRO A 51 2.34 28.18 -1.64
CA PRO A 51 2.73 28.95 -0.45
C PRO A 51 4.24 28.96 -0.24
N VAL A 52 4.96 27.87 -0.50
CA VAL A 52 6.44 27.85 -0.41
C VAL A 52 7.07 28.77 -1.45
N HIS A 53 6.55 28.79 -2.68
CA HIS A 53 7.03 29.72 -3.70
C HIS A 53 6.82 31.18 -3.26
N MET A 54 5.64 31.48 -2.72
CA MET A 54 5.36 32.82 -2.21
C MET A 54 6.25 33.20 -1.03
N PHE A 55 6.46 32.27 -0.11
CA PHE A 55 7.33 32.48 1.05
C PHE A 55 8.76 32.80 0.62
N ARG A 56 9.30 32.06 -0.37
CA ARG A 56 10.62 32.32 -0.98
C ARG A 56 10.67 33.64 -1.74
N LEU A 57 9.60 34.03 -2.43
CA LEU A 57 9.53 35.34 -3.09
C LEU A 57 9.56 36.47 -2.07
N CYS A 58 8.74 36.42 -1.04
CA CYS A 58 8.72 37.42 0.03
C CYS A 58 10.05 37.51 0.78
N HIS A 59 10.72 36.37 1.00
CA HIS A 59 12.07 36.34 1.57
C HIS A 59 13.10 37.05 0.66
N ARG A 60 13.08 36.75 -0.64
CA ARG A 60 14.08 37.29 -1.59
C ARG A 60 13.86 38.76 -1.97
N THR A 61 12.60 39.20 -2.07
CA THR A 61 12.27 40.52 -2.64
C THR A 61 11.51 41.44 -1.68
N GLY A 62 11.17 40.97 -0.48
CA GLY A 62 10.40 41.75 0.48
C GLY A 62 11.23 42.75 1.27
N SER A 63 10.54 43.66 1.96
CA SER A 63 11.10 44.56 2.96
C SER A 63 10.39 44.32 4.29
N GLY A 64 10.89 43.35 5.07
CA GLY A 64 10.30 42.99 6.35
C GLY A 64 11.10 41.92 7.10
N PRO A 65 10.65 41.50 8.30
CA PRO A 65 11.37 40.52 9.12
C PRO A 65 11.66 39.21 8.39
N LEU A 66 10.76 38.81 7.49
CA LEU A 66 10.93 37.62 6.66
C LEU A 66 12.10 37.76 5.68
N ALA A 67 12.33 38.94 5.10
CA ALA A 67 13.42 39.17 4.15
C ALA A 67 14.80 39.23 4.83
N THR A 68 14.84 39.50 6.14
CA THR A 68 16.06 39.48 6.94
C THR A 68 16.36 38.12 7.56
N MET A 69 15.47 37.14 7.40
CA MET A 69 15.63 35.82 7.99
C MET A 69 16.76 35.04 7.31
N PRO A 70 17.64 34.34 8.04
CA PRO A 70 18.64 33.47 7.42
C PRO A 70 17.97 32.39 6.56
N GLN A 71 18.61 32.04 5.44
CA GLN A 71 18.10 31.04 4.50
C GLN A 71 17.90 29.68 5.18
N GLU A 72 18.77 29.34 6.12
CA GLU A 72 18.71 28.09 6.88
C GLU A 72 17.44 28.00 7.74
N ILE A 73 17.02 29.12 8.34
CA ILE A 73 15.78 29.16 9.12
C ILE A 73 14.56 29.08 8.20
N LEU A 74 14.62 29.71 7.01
CA LEU A 74 13.57 29.58 6.00
C LEU A 74 13.37 28.12 5.60
N ASP A 75 14.47 27.42 5.31
CA ASP A 75 14.44 26.03 4.89
C ASP A 75 13.93 25.11 6.01
N LEU A 76 14.32 25.34 7.28
CA LEU A 76 13.78 24.61 8.43
C LEU A 76 12.26 24.80 8.60
N VAL A 77 11.75 26.02 8.38
CA VAL A 77 10.30 26.29 8.46
C VAL A 77 9.56 25.57 7.32
N ILE A 78 10.11 25.61 6.10
CA ILE A 78 9.52 24.90 4.95
C ILE A 78 9.53 23.39 5.19
N GLU A 79 10.62 22.84 5.73
CA GLU A 79 10.73 21.42 6.06
C GLU A 79 9.74 21.02 7.15
N ALA A 80 9.63 21.78 8.23
CA ALA A 80 8.67 21.51 9.30
C ALA A 80 7.21 21.55 8.79
N LEU A 81 6.89 22.52 7.93
CA LEU A 81 5.58 22.60 7.28
C LEU A 81 5.32 21.36 6.41
N TYR A 82 6.31 20.97 5.59
CA TYR A 82 6.22 19.78 4.73
C TYR A 82 5.96 18.52 5.55
N GLN A 83 6.73 18.30 6.63
CA GLN A 83 6.59 17.10 7.46
C GLN A 83 5.24 17.03 8.18
N SER A 84 4.77 18.15 8.73
CA SER A 84 3.45 18.20 9.39
C SER A 84 2.33 17.89 8.40
N THR A 85 2.36 18.52 7.24
CA THR A 85 1.35 18.30 6.20
C THR A 85 1.39 16.89 5.62
N LYS A 86 2.59 16.34 5.37
CA LYS A 86 2.76 14.97 4.91
C LYS A 86 2.21 13.98 5.92
N ALA A 87 2.42 14.19 7.21
CA ALA A 87 1.90 13.31 8.26
C ALA A 87 0.37 13.22 8.24
N ASP A 88 -0.33 14.34 8.07
CA ASP A 88 -1.79 14.37 8.01
C ASP A 88 -2.33 13.64 6.76
N ILE A 89 -1.76 13.94 5.58
CA ILE A 89 -2.16 13.31 4.31
C ILE A 89 -1.83 11.81 4.31
N MET A 90 -0.70 11.42 4.90
CA MET A 90 -0.28 10.02 5.00
C MET A 90 -1.31 9.14 5.71
N LEU A 91 -2.06 9.68 6.69
CA LEU A 91 -3.10 8.91 7.38
C LEU A 91 -4.20 8.45 6.42
N GLU A 92 -4.63 9.33 5.51
CA GLU A 92 -5.62 9.00 4.46
C GLU A 92 -5.07 7.91 3.54
N TRP A 93 -3.87 8.11 2.99
CA TRP A 93 -3.24 7.13 2.08
C TRP A 93 -3.05 5.75 2.74
N ILE A 94 -2.59 5.70 3.99
CA ILE A 94 -2.43 4.44 4.73
C ILE A 94 -3.76 3.76 4.99
N ALA A 95 -4.81 4.51 5.33
CA ALA A 95 -6.13 3.94 5.59
C ALA A 95 -6.69 3.23 4.34
N GLN A 96 -6.64 3.89 3.19
CA GLN A 96 -7.09 3.31 1.92
C GLN A 96 -6.23 2.10 1.52
N PHE A 97 -4.91 2.19 1.69
CA PHE A 97 -4.02 1.08 1.36
C PHE A 97 -4.25 -0.15 2.25
N LYS A 98 -4.53 0.04 3.54
CA LYS A 98 -4.86 -1.07 4.46
C LYS A 98 -6.11 -1.80 4.01
N CYS A 99 -7.14 -1.07 3.58
CA CYS A 99 -8.35 -1.67 3.03
C CYS A 99 -8.04 -2.45 1.75
N PHE A 100 -7.24 -1.89 0.84
CA PHE A 100 -6.77 -2.58 -0.36
C PHE A 100 -6.00 -3.87 -0.05
N GLN A 101 -5.23 -3.89 1.03
CA GLN A 101 -4.53 -5.07 1.52
C GLN A 101 -5.42 -6.10 2.23
N GLY A 102 -6.70 -5.79 2.49
CA GLY A 102 -7.54 -6.59 3.38
C GLY A 102 -7.04 -6.60 4.83
N ARG A 103 -6.22 -5.60 5.20
CA ARG A 103 -5.55 -5.44 6.51
C ARG A 103 -6.12 -4.31 7.37
N CYS A 104 -7.23 -3.74 6.94
CA CYS A 104 -8.04 -2.87 7.78
C CYS A 104 -8.60 -3.66 8.96
N ARG A 105 -9.10 -2.98 9.99
CA ARG A 105 -9.93 -3.59 11.04
C ARG A 105 -11.37 -3.21 10.78
N LYS A 106 -12.32 -4.09 11.10
CA LYS A 106 -13.77 -3.79 11.06
C LYS A 106 -14.10 -2.46 11.78
N THR A 107 -13.46 -2.20 12.92
CA THR A 107 -13.62 -0.95 13.70
C THR A 107 -13.15 0.32 13.01
N GLN A 108 -12.35 0.22 11.94
CA GLN A 108 -11.92 1.38 11.15
C GLN A 108 -12.96 1.80 10.12
N HIS A 109 -14.02 1.01 9.93
CA HIS A 109 -15.10 1.26 8.98
C HIS A 109 -16.38 1.75 9.65
N VAL A 110 -16.41 1.76 10.98
CA VAL A 110 -17.57 2.21 11.76
C VAL A 110 -17.16 3.38 12.64
N SER A 111 -18.04 4.39 12.70
CA SER A 111 -17.93 5.46 13.68
C SER A 111 -18.89 5.10 14.81
N LEU A 112 -18.34 4.54 15.89
CA LEU A 112 -19.13 4.20 17.07
C LEU A 112 -18.91 5.26 18.15
N GLU A 113 -20.01 5.76 18.71
CA GLU A 113 -19.98 6.59 19.91
C GLU A 113 -19.62 5.76 21.14
N VAL A 114 -19.12 6.42 22.19
CA VAL A 114 -18.68 5.74 23.43
C VAL A 114 -19.79 4.87 24.02
N ASP A 115 -21.03 5.37 24.04
CA ASP A 115 -22.19 4.65 24.56
C ASP A 115 -22.52 3.39 23.75
N GLU A 116 -22.27 3.42 22.43
CA GLU A 116 -22.49 2.26 21.54
C GLU A 116 -21.42 1.18 21.78
N ILE A 117 -20.16 1.58 21.96
CA ILE A 117 -19.05 0.67 22.30
C ILE A 117 -19.36 -0.05 23.62
N GLU A 118 -19.80 0.69 24.65
CA GLU A 118 -20.15 0.12 25.96
C GLU A 118 -21.36 -0.82 25.87
N ALA A 119 -22.37 -0.47 25.05
CA ALA A 119 -23.54 -1.33 24.84
C ALA A 119 -23.17 -2.66 24.17
N ILE A 120 -22.39 -2.62 23.08
CA ILE A 120 -21.91 -3.81 22.38
C ILE A 120 -21.04 -4.66 23.31
N TRP A 121 -20.12 -4.02 24.04
CA TRP A 121 -19.30 -4.72 25.02
C TRP A 121 -20.14 -5.43 26.09
N ALA A 122 -21.15 -4.75 26.66
CA ALA A 122 -22.03 -5.33 27.66
C ALA A 122 -22.86 -6.50 27.11
N GLU A 123 -23.28 -6.44 25.85
CA GLU A 123 -24.01 -7.54 25.22
C GLU A 123 -23.11 -8.75 24.95
N VAL A 124 -21.94 -8.53 24.34
CA VAL A 124 -21.00 -9.61 23.98
C VAL A 124 -20.36 -10.23 25.23
N TYR A 125 -19.93 -9.40 26.19
CA TYR A 125 -19.10 -9.85 27.32
C TYR A 125 -19.80 -9.80 28.67
N GLY A 126 -20.92 -9.08 28.83
CA GLY A 126 -21.59 -8.90 30.12
C GLY A 126 -22.23 -10.16 30.69
N ASN A 127 -22.56 -11.14 29.83
CA ASN A 127 -23.16 -12.42 30.23
C ASN A 127 -22.19 -13.62 30.15
N LEU A 128 -20.93 -13.41 29.73
CA LEU A 128 -19.98 -14.49 29.60
C LEU A 128 -19.53 -14.98 30.98
N GLN A 129 -19.90 -16.21 31.30
CA GLN A 129 -19.37 -16.91 32.48
C GLN A 129 -17.84 -17.01 32.34
N PRO A 130 -17.04 -16.93 33.43
CA PRO A 130 -15.56 -16.97 33.38
C PRO A 130 -14.95 -18.28 32.84
N CYS A 131 -15.75 -19.18 32.26
CA CYS A 131 -15.37 -20.55 31.91
C CYS A 131 -14.53 -20.65 30.62
N CYS A 132 -14.45 -19.59 29.82
CA CYS A 132 -13.63 -19.57 28.62
C CYS A 132 -12.34 -18.79 28.90
N THR A 133 -11.27 -19.52 29.20
CA THR A 133 -9.90 -19.06 29.52
C THR A 133 -9.15 -18.39 28.35
N HIS A 134 -9.85 -17.69 27.45
CA HIS A 134 -9.27 -17.14 26.23
C HIS A 134 -8.61 -15.75 26.39
N HIS A 135 -8.66 -15.15 27.59
CA HIS A 135 -7.95 -13.90 27.86
C HIS A 135 -6.61 -14.14 28.54
N ASP A 136 -5.57 -13.74 27.82
CA ASP A 136 -4.13 -14.05 27.92
C ASP A 136 -3.44 -13.75 29.27
N LYS A 137 -4.18 -13.41 30.33
CA LYS A 137 -3.62 -12.96 31.62
C LYS A 137 -4.43 -13.35 32.86
N GLY A 138 -5.48 -14.17 32.76
CA GLY A 138 -6.33 -14.47 33.92
C GLY A 138 -7.03 -13.24 34.53
N LYS A 139 -7.05 -12.11 33.80
CA LYS A 139 -7.93 -10.98 34.09
C LYS A 139 -9.36 -11.42 33.80
N GLY A 140 -10.30 -11.08 34.68
CA GLY A 140 -11.72 -11.28 34.40
C GLY A 140 -12.18 -10.40 33.24
N LEU A 141 -13.37 -10.69 32.70
CA LEU A 141 -14.06 -9.85 31.72
C LEU A 141 -14.83 -8.71 32.41
N ARG A 142 -14.25 -8.08 33.44
CA ARG A 142 -14.93 -6.96 34.10
C ARG A 142 -14.80 -5.73 33.18
N PRO A 143 -15.89 -5.01 32.89
CA PRO A 143 -15.84 -3.82 32.02
C PRO A 143 -14.83 -2.75 32.47
N ASP A 144 -14.61 -2.62 33.78
CA ASP A 144 -13.69 -1.61 34.36
C ASP A 144 -12.20 -1.98 34.20
N ASP A 145 -11.89 -3.23 33.80
CA ASP A 145 -10.50 -3.70 33.65
C ASP A 145 -9.88 -3.32 32.30
N TYR A 146 -10.66 -2.71 31.40
CA TYR A 146 -10.31 -2.37 30.02
C TYR A 146 -10.66 -0.92 29.70
N ASP A 147 -9.75 -0.22 29.01
CA ASP A 147 -10.05 1.11 28.46
C ASP A 147 -10.88 1.02 27.16
N LEU A 148 -11.34 2.17 26.65
CA LEU A 148 -12.20 2.22 25.47
C LEU A 148 -11.54 1.63 24.22
N ASP A 149 -10.22 1.84 24.05
CA ASP A 149 -9.47 1.35 22.90
C ASP A 149 -9.31 -0.18 22.96
N GLU A 150 -9.01 -0.71 24.15
CA GLU A 150 -8.98 -2.15 24.43
C GLU A 150 -10.36 -2.78 24.19
N LYS A 151 -11.44 -2.11 24.63
CA LYS A 151 -12.82 -2.56 24.38
C LYS A 151 -13.12 -2.62 22.90
N LEU A 152 -12.83 -1.55 22.17
CA LEU A 152 -13.03 -1.44 20.73
C LEU A 152 -12.25 -2.53 19.97
N GLU A 153 -10.99 -2.80 20.34
CA GLU A 153 -10.19 -3.88 19.74
C GLU A 153 -10.82 -5.26 19.94
N MET A 154 -11.41 -5.51 21.11
CA MET A 154 -12.01 -6.79 21.46
C MET A 154 -13.37 -7.03 20.79
N ILE A 155 -14.26 -6.02 20.74
CA ILE A 155 -15.55 -6.15 20.06
C ILE A 155 -15.40 -6.14 18.53
N GLY A 156 -14.22 -5.80 18.00
CA GLY A 156 -14.01 -5.64 16.56
C GLY A 156 -14.40 -6.85 15.72
N ASN A 157 -14.25 -8.07 16.22
CA ASN A 157 -14.70 -9.27 15.52
C ASN A 157 -16.23 -9.39 15.50
N ASP A 158 -16.87 -9.08 16.63
CA ASP A 158 -18.31 -9.19 16.88
C ASP A 158 -19.11 -8.09 16.16
N ILE A 159 -18.58 -6.87 16.06
CA ILE A 159 -19.21 -5.75 15.32
C ILE A 159 -19.55 -6.16 13.88
N GLY A 160 -18.66 -6.92 13.23
CA GLY A 160 -18.88 -7.28 11.83
C GLY A 160 -20.00 -8.29 11.59
N ASP A 161 -20.55 -8.92 12.64
CA ASP A 161 -21.74 -9.76 12.50
C ASP A 161 -23.02 -8.91 12.52
N TRP A 162 -22.95 -7.70 13.07
CA TRP A 162 -24.09 -6.80 13.25
C TRP A 162 -24.14 -5.69 12.20
N MET A 163 -22.98 -5.18 11.79
CA MET A 163 -22.82 -4.08 10.83
C MET A 163 -22.13 -4.56 9.55
N HIS A 164 -22.37 -5.82 9.14
CA HIS A 164 -21.65 -6.46 8.03
C HIS A 164 -21.75 -5.65 6.73
N GLU A 165 -22.95 -5.16 6.38
CA GLU A 165 -23.19 -4.44 5.14
C GLU A 165 -22.48 -3.09 5.11
N GLU A 166 -22.62 -2.28 6.16
CA GLU A 166 -21.97 -0.95 6.27
C GLU A 166 -20.44 -1.07 6.27
N ILE A 167 -19.90 -2.05 7.00
CA ILE A 167 -18.46 -2.33 7.01
C ILE A 167 -17.98 -2.77 5.63
N PHE A 168 -18.74 -3.63 4.96
CA PHE A 168 -18.40 -4.11 3.63
C PHE A 168 -18.43 -2.97 2.60
N GLU A 169 -19.47 -2.14 2.60
CA GLU A 169 -19.57 -0.97 1.71
C GLU A 169 -18.44 0.02 1.93
N ALA A 170 -18.15 0.36 3.19
CA ALA A 170 -17.04 1.25 3.53
C ALA A 170 -15.68 0.65 3.15
N HIS A 171 -15.50 -0.66 3.30
CA HIS A 171 -14.30 -1.37 2.87
C HIS A 171 -14.12 -1.32 1.35
N GLU A 172 -15.15 -1.65 0.59
CA GLU A 172 -15.10 -1.64 -0.88
C GLU A 172 -14.94 -0.22 -1.43
N ALA A 173 -15.60 0.77 -0.83
CA ALA A 173 -15.40 2.18 -1.16
C ALA A 173 -13.95 2.62 -0.94
N ALA A 174 -13.35 2.23 0.20
CA ALA A 174 -11.96 2.53 0.53
C ALA A 174 -10.96 1.88 -0.45
N ARG A 175 -11.22 0.61 -0.79
CA ARG A 175 -10.45 -0.10 -1.82
C ARG A 175 -10.57 0.59 -3.17
N GLN A 176 -11.77 1.08 -3.48
CA GLN A 176 -12.02 1.76 -4.72
C GLN A 176 -11.26 3.10 -4.78
N GLN A 177 -11.28 3.86 -3.69
CA GLN A 177 -10.54 5.10 -3.55
C GLN A 177 -9.02 4.90 -3.69
N TRP A 178 -8.46 3.82 -3.12
CA TRP A 178 -7.05 3.49 -3.32
C TRP A 178 -6.69 3.35 -4.80
N LEU A 179 -7.56 2.71 -5.57
CA LEU A 179 -7.37 2.59 -7.02
C LEU A 179 -7.50 3.95 -7.70
N ASP A 180 -8.47 4.78 -7.33
CA ASP A 180 -8.58 6.13 -7.90
C ASP A 180 -7.31 6.96 -7.66
N MET A 181 -6.75 6.87 -6.46
CA MET A 181 -5.54 7.59 -6.07
C MET A 181 -4.25 7.07 -6.72
N THR A 182 -4.20 5.82 -7.18
CA THR A 182 -2.97 5.20 -7.74
C THR A 182 -3.05 4.91 -9.25
N CYS A 183 -4.26 4.88 -9.80
CA CYS A 183 -4.51 4.39 -11.14
C CYS A 183 -4.61 5.53 -12.17
N LEU A 184 -3.74 5.50 -13.18
CA LEU A 184 -3.73 6.48 -14.27
C LEU A 184 -4.85 6.30 -15.31
N CYS A 185 -5.55 5.17 -15.35
CA CYS A 185 -6.55 4.90 -16.38
C CYS A 185 -7.88 5.62 -16.12
N ARG A 186 -8.22 5.89 -14.85
CA ARG A 186 -9.51 6.46 -14.46
C ARG A 186 -9.65 7.93 -14.78
N ALA A 187 -8.53 8.63 -14.94
CA ALA A 187 -8.49 10.03 -15.40
C ALA A 187 -9.09 10.24 -16.80
N GLN A 188 -9.30 9.18 -17.59
CA GLN A 188 -9.87 9.27 -18.94
C GLN A 188 -11.37 8.98 -19.00
N SER A 189 -11.99 8.52 -17.91
CA SER A 189 -13.43 8.24 -17.88
C SER A 189 -14.19 9.50 -17.45
N ALA A 190 -15.12 9.96 -18.31
CA ALA A 190 -15.94 11.15 -18.08
C ALA A 190 -16.83 11.06 -16.83
N GLN A 191 -16.96 9.88 -16.22
CA GLN A 191 -17.77 9.65 -15.01
C GLN A 191 -17.06 10.06 -13.71
N TYR A 192 -15.76 10.37 -13.73
CA TYR A 192 -14.93 10.50 -12.52
C TYR A 192 -14.15 11.83 -12.43
N THR A 193 -14.69 12.92 -12.99
CA THR A 193 -14.00 14.22 -13.07
C THR A 193 -13.69 14.87 -11.72
N ASP A 194 -14.39 14.48 -10.65
CA ASP A 194 -14.22 15.05 -9.31
C ASP A 194 -13.35 14.18 -8.37
N LEU A 195 -12.84 13.04 -8.84
CA LEU A 195 -12.01 12.16 -8.02
C LEU A 195 -10.55 12.62 -8.01
N LYS A 196 -9.90 12.56 -6.83
CA LYS A 196 -8.44 12.68 -6.70
C LYS A 196 -7.78 11.55 -7.49
N THR A 197 -7.32 11.84 -8.70
CA THR A 197 -6.62 10.86 -9.54
C THR A 197 -5.12 11.05 -9.47
N PHE A 198 -4.36 9.97 -9.65
CA PHE A 198 -2.89 10.05 -9.74
C PHE A 198 -2.39 10.90 -10.92
N ALA A 199 -3.24 11.29 -11.87
CA ALA A 199 -2.85 12.05 -13.05
C ALA A 199 -2.21 13.42 -12.71
N ALA A 200 -2.69 14.09 -11.65
CA ALA A 200 -2.09 15.34 -11.17
C ALA A 200 -0.68 15.10 -10.62
N SER A 201 -0.54 14.13 -9.70
CA SER A 201 0.74 13.67 -9.14
C SER A 201 1.73 13.24 -10.24
N GLN A 202 1.23 12.57 -11.27
CA GLN A 202 2.01 12.14 -12.43
C GLN A 202 2.56 13.31 -13.25
N LYS A 203 1.76 14.36 -13.42
CA LYS A 203 2.19 15.60 -14.09
C LYS A 203 3.32 16.25 -13.31
N ILE A 204 3.22 16.29 -11.97
CA ILE A 204 4.26 16.82 -11.08
C ILE A 204 5.56 16.03 -11.21
N LEU A 205 5.49 14.70 -11.16
CA LEU A 205 6.66 13.83 -11.36
C LEU A 205 7.37 14.14 -12.68
N LYS A 206 6.61 14.31 -13.76
CA LYS A 206 7.16 14.62 -15.08
C LYS A 206 7.74 16.01 -15.16
N SER A 207 7.02 17.04 -14.70
CA SER A 207 7.43 18.44 -14.87
C SER A 207 8.54 18.87 -13.90
N HIS A 208 8.47 18.46 -12.63
CA HIS A 208 9.43 18.89 -11.60
C HIS A 208 10.63 17.96 -11.48
N PHE A 209 10.42 16.66 -11.70
CA PHE A 209 11.46 15.66 -11.46
C PHE A 209 11.99 15.03 -12.73
N GLY A 210 11.24 15.06 -13.84
CA GLY A 210 11.60 14.37 -15.07
C GLY A 210 11.53 12.85 -14.94
N LEU A 211 10.62 12.37 -14.08
CA LEU A 211 10.38 10.97 -13.75
C LEU A 211 8.92 10.58 -14.03
N ASP A 212 8.67 9.27 -14.00
CA ASP A 212 7.34 8.66 -14.11
C ASP A 212 7.15 7.67 -12.94
N ALA A 213 5.91 7.27 -12.62
CA ALA A 213 5.63 6.27 -11.60
C ALA A 213 4.93 5.07 -12.24
N THR A 214 5.36 3.87 -11.87
CA THR A 214 4.75 2.61 -12.27
C THR A 214 4.17 1.93 -11.04
N PHE A 215 2.86 1.70 -11.05
CA PHE A 215 2.15 0.92 -10.05
C PHE A 215 1.84 -0.47 -10.60
N LEU A 216 2.16 -1.50 -9.83
CA LEU A 216 1.82 -2.89 -10.11
C LEU A 216 0.96 -3.40 -8.96
N HIS A 217 -0.27 -3.80 -9.26
CA HIS A 217 -1.17 -4.37 -8.27
C HIS A 217 -1.10 -5.90 -8.32
N GLU A 218 -0.98 -6.52 -7.16
CA GLU A 218 -0.78 -7.96 -7.00
C GLU A 218 -1.75 -8.48 -5.94
N ALA A 219 -2.40 -9.62 -6.19
CA ALA A 219 -3.14 -10.31 -5.13
C ALA A 219 -2.14 -11.03 -4.21
N PHE A 220 -2.39 -11.03 -2.91
CA PHE A 220 -1.64 -11.88 -2.00
C PHE A 220 -1.91 -13.35 -2.30
N SER A 221 -0.86 -14.17 -2.25
CA SER A 221 -1.05 -15.62 -2.25
C SER A 221 -1.61 -16.10 -0.92
N ASP A 222 -2.19 -17.30 -0.89
CA ASP A 222 -2.69 -17.93 0.34
C ASP A 222 -1.61 -17.96 1.45
N ARG A 223 -0.34 -18.13 1.07
CA ARG A 223 0.79 -18.09 2.00
C ARG A 223 0.96 -16.71 2.63
N MET A 224 0.88 -15.66 1.83
CA MET A 224 0.96 -14.28 2.31
C MET A 224 -0.25 -13.95 3.20
N VAL A 225 -1.46 -14.34 2.79
CA VAL A 225 -2.69 -14.18 3.60
C VAL A 225 -2.57 -14.85 4.96
N GLN A 226 -2.07 -16.10 5.01
CA GLN A 226 -1.84 -16.81 6.27
C GLN A 226 -0.70 -16.22 7.11
N PHE A 227 0.32 -15.66 6.46
CA PHE A 227 1.49 -15.12 7.15
C PHE A 227 1.26 -13.71 7.70
N LEU A 228 0.56 -12.83 6.99
CA LEU A 228 0.40 -11.44 7.38
C LEU A 228 -0.56 -11.30 8.58
N PRO A 229 -0.27 -10.39 9.53
CA PRO A 229 -1.23 -10.06 10.56
C PRO A 229 -2.38 -9.22 9.98
N ASP A 230 -3.55 -9.38 10.59
CA ASP A 230 -4.76 -8.60 10.31
C ASP A 230 -5.37 -8.78 8.92
N VAL A 231 -4.95 -9.78 8.15
CA VAL A 231 -5.67 -10.12 6.91
C VAL A 231 -6.96 -10.84 7.29
N HIS A 232 -8.09 -10.21 7.03
CA HIS A 232 -9.41 -10.82 7.26
C HIS A 232 -9.60 -12.01 6.31
N GLY A 233 -10.45 -12.98 6.71
CA GLY A 233 -10.55 -14.31 6.14
C GLY A 233 -10.88 -14.39 4.63
N PRO A 234 -11.10 -15.60 4.08
CA PRO A 234 -11.10 -15.89 2.64
C PRO A 234 -12.10 -15.11 1.77
N LEU A 235 -12.99 -14.30 2.36
CA LEU A 235 -13.99 -13.50 1.68
C LEU A 235 -13.46 -12.15 1.17
N SER A 236 -12.36 -11.62 1.72
CA SER A 236 -11.70 -10.42 1.18
C SER A 236 -10.29 -10.76 0.69
N ALA A 237 -10.16 -10.96 -0.62
CA ALA A 237 -8.85 -11.08 -1.24
C ALA A 237 -8.03 -9.82 -0.88
N GLY A 238 -6.86 -10.02 -0.27
CA GLY A 238 -5.94 -8.93 0.03
C GLY A 238 -5.04 -8.63 -1.17
N TYR A 239 -4.81 -7.35 -1.45
CA TYR A 239 -3.98 -6.91 -2.58
C TYR A 239 -2.85 -6.00 -2.14
N TYR A 240 -1.75 -6.02 -2.87
CA TYR A 240 -0.60 -5.15 -2.67
C TYR A 240 -0.37 -4.28 -3.90
N THR A 241 0.13 -3.07 -3.68
CA THR A 241 0.57 -2.17 -4.74
C THR A 241 2.06 -1.96 -4.63
N SER A 242 2.81 -2.57 -5.54
CA SER A 242 4.23 -2.29 -5.73
C SER A 242 4.38 -1.01 -6.55
N CYS A 243 5.23 -0.08 -6.10
CA CYS A 243 5.43 1.20 -6.77
C CYS A 243 6.91 1.42 -7.11
N PHE A 244 7.15 1.94 -8.30
CA PHE A 244 8.49 2.23 -8.80
C PHE A 244 8.54 3.62 -9.42
N LEU A 245 9.54 4.41 -9.03
CA LEU A 245 9.96 5.57 -9.81
C LEU A 245 10.76 5.10 -11.00
N VAL A 246 10.46 5.61 -12.19
CA VAL A 246 11.12 5.21 -13.44
C VAL A 246 11.44 6.42 -14.31
N LEU A 247 12.35 6.27 -15.26
CA LEU A 247 12.53 7.27 -16.30
C LEU A 247 11.29 7.30 -17.22
N PRO A 248 10.85 8.48 -17.71
CA PRO A 248 9.79 8.54 -18.72
C PRO A 248 10.27 7.83 -19.97
N THR A 249 9.54 6.83 -20.44
CA THR A 249 9.70 6.34 -21.81
C THR A 249 9.11 7.38 -22.74
N GLY A 250 9.85 7.78 -23.78
CA GLY A 250 9.31 8.62 -24.85
C GLY A 250 7.96 8.06 -25.30
N SER A 251 7.00 8.96 -25.50
CA SER A 251 5.61 8.70 -25.83
C SER A 251 5.47 7.63 -26.93
N HIS A 252 5.27 6.38 -26.53
CA HIS A 252 4.61 5.40 -27.38
C HIS A 252 3.10 5.56 -27.18
N GLU A 253 2.55 6.65 -27.72
CA GLU A 253 1.11 6.78 -27.96
C GLU A 253 0.60 5.77 -29.01
N ASN A 254 1.51 5.02 -29.64
CA ASN A 254 1.21 3.90 -30.53
C ASN A 254 2.06 2.68 -30.16
N ALA A 255 1.62 1.88 -29.18
CA ALA A 255 2.19 0.56 -28.94
C ALA A 255 1.29 -0.50 -29.60
N ALA A 256 1.69 -0.96 -30.78
CA ALA A 256 1.13 -2.14 -31.42
C ALA A 256 1.23 -3.38 -30.49
N PRO A 257 0.32 -4.37 -30.60
CA PRO A 257 0.35 -5.56 -29.76
C PRO A 257 1.63 -6.37 -30.07
N ARG A 258 2.42 -6.73 -29.03
CA ARG A 258 3.54 -7.67 -29.17
C ARG A 258 3.51 -8.73 -28.05
N SER A 259 4.24 -9.82 -28.26
CA SER A 259 4.08 -11.17 -27.68
C SER A 259 4.62 -11.41 -26.24
N ARG A 260 4.15 -12.50 -25.59
CA ARG A 260 4.34 -12.96 -24.17
C ARG A 260 5.53 -13.93 -23.97
N THR A 261 6.04 -14.05 -22.73
CA THR A 261 6.93 -15.16 -22.26
C THR A 261 6.61 -15.70 -20.84
N GLN A 262 6.49 -17.05 -20.76
CA GLN A 262 6.57 -18.05 -19.66
C GLN A 262 5.61 -18.08 -18.43
N ALA A 263 5.39 -19.30 -17.89
CA ALA A 263 4.37 -19.69 -16.88
C ALA A 263 4.97 -20.32 -15.60
N HIS A 264 4.33 -20.12 -14.44
CA HIS A 264 4.71 -20.64 -13.11
C HIS A 264 3.67 -21.66 -12.53
N GLN A 265 3.87 -22.18 -11.29
CA GLN A 265 3.27 -23.42 -10.76
C GLN A 265 2.59 -23.26 -9.37
N ASN A 266 1.44 -22.59 -9.25
CA ASN A 266 0.63 -22.55 -8.01
C ASN A 266 -0.77 -23.19 -8.22
N ARG A 267 -1.22 -24.08 -7.32
CA ARG A 267 -2.44 -24.90 -7.52
C ARG A 267 -3.76 -24.13 -7.51
N ALA A 268 -3.87 -23.02 -6.78
CA ALA A 268 -5.06 -22.15 -6.83
C ALA A 268 -5.19 -21.43 -8.19
N PHE A 269 -4.09 -21.35 -8.94
CA PHE A 269 -3.96 -20.58 -10.17
C PHE A 269 -3.52 -21.44 -11.38
N LEU A 270 -3.58 -22.78 -11.26
CA LEU A 270 -3.27 -23.75 -12.34
C LEU A 270 -4.14 -23.57 -13.60
N LYS A 271 -5.24 -22.81 -13.52
CA LYS A 271 -6.07 -22.43 -14.67
C LYS A 271 -5.73 -21.05 -15.25
N SER A 272 -4.86 -20.27 -14.62
CA SER A 272 -4.55 -18.87 -14.96
C SER A 272 -3.11 -18.40 -14.63
N ASP A 273 -2.12 -19.30 -14.69
CA ASP A 273 -0.69 -19.08 -14.36
C ASP A 273 0.10 -18.08 -15.25
N SER A 274 -0.57 -17.23 -16.03
CA SER A 274 0.05 -16.22 -16.92
C SER A 274 -0.12 -14.77 -16.45
N ARG A 275 -0.61 -14.57 -15.21
CA ARG A 275 -1.39 -13.38 -14.84
C ARG A 275 -0.88 -12.57 -13.64
N LEU A 276 0.33 -12.76 -13.12
CA LEU A 276 0.87 -11.96 -12.01
C LEU A 276 1.89 -10.90 -12.49
N ALA A 277 2.03 -9.81 -11.73
CA ALA A 277 3.10 -8.85 -11.96
C ALA A 277 4.45 -9.47 -11.59
N PHE A 278 5.50 -9.05 -12.30
CA PHE A 278 6.84 -9.59 -12.12
C PHE A 278 7.85 -8.47 -12.31
N HIS A 279 8.83 -8.41 -11.41
CA HIS A 279 10.01 -7.60 -11.62
C HIS A 279 11.29 -8.38 -11.32
N GLN A 280 12.33 -8.14 -12.12
CA GLN A 280 13.63 -8.78 -11.93
C GLN A 280 14.76 -7.79 -12.20
N LYS A 281 15.71 -7.74 -11.27
CA LYS A 281 16.96 -7.00 -11.45
C LYS A 281 17.82 -7.69 -12.50
N ILE A 282 18.31 -6.93 -13.48
CA ILE A 282 19.21 -7.43 -14.53
C ILE A 282 20.61 -6.85 -14.29
N ASP A 283 21.62 -7.72 -14.29
CA ASP A 283 23.03 -7.32 -14.21
C ASP A 283 23.48 -6.64 -15.52
N ARG A 284 24.23 -5.54 -15.38
CA ARG A 284 24.08 -4.38 -16.26
C ARG A 284 25.37 -3.73 -16.73
N THR A 285 26.45 -4.48 -16.90
CA THR A 285 27.79 -3.94 -17.23
C THR A 285 27.91 -3.17 -18.56
N SER A 286 26.82 -2.83 -19.27
CA SER A 286 26.85 -2.19 -20.59
C SER A 286 25.75 -1.16 -20.87
N LEU A 287 24.96 -0.71 -19.89
CA LEU A 287 23.81 0.19 -20.13
C LEU A 287 23.77 1.34 -19.13
N ASP A 288 24.86 2.10 -19.00
CA ASP A 288 25.01 3.15 -17.98
C ASP A 288 23.99 4.30 -18.13
N LEU A 289 23.56 4.84 -16.99
CA LEU A 289 22.81 6.12 -16.95
C LEU A 289 23.74 7.29 -17.17
N SER A 290 23.19 8.38 -17.71
CA SER A 290 23.86 9.68 -17.57
C SER A 290 23.78 10.19 -16.13
N ASP A 291 24.76 10.98 -15.71
CA ASP A 291 24.76 11.66 -14.40
C ASP A 291 23.48 12.49 -14.20
N GLU A 292 22.99 13.10 -15.28
CA GLU A 292 21.74 13.85 -15.26
C GLU A 292 20.56 12.94 -14.88
N GLN A 293 20.44 11.75 -15.48
CA GLN A 293 19.35 10.82 -15.16
C GLN A 293 19.43 10.32 -13.71
N THR A 294 20.63 9.98 -13.24
CA THR A 294 20.85 9.60 -11.83
C THR A 294 20.47 10.74 -10.88
N SER A 295 20.84 11.98 -11.23
CA SER A 295 20.51 13.17 -10.43
C SER A 295 19.00 13.40 -10.30
N ARG A 296 18.19 13.02 -11.31
CA ARG A 296 16.72 13.14 -11.26
C ARG A 296 16.13 12.27 -10.17
N PHE A 297 16.57 11.02 -10.06
CA PHE A 297 16.16 10.11 -8.98
C PHE A 297 16.60 10.65 -7.61
N ALA A 298 17.88 10.98 -7.44
CA ALA A 298 18.40 11.50 -6.18
C ALA A 298 17.67 12.77 -5.73
N ARG A 299 17.37 13.68 -6.67
CA ARG A 299 16.60 14.89 -6.41
C ARG A 299 15.17 14.59 -5.98
N ALA A 300 14.49 13.65 -6.64
CA ALA A 300 13.12 13.27 -6.30
C ALA A 300 13.05 12.65 -4.91
N LEU A 301 13.91 11.67 -4.62
CA LEU A 301 13.97 11.03 -3.29
C LEU A 301 14.21 12.06 -2.18
N ARG A 302 15.13 13.01 -2.39
CA ARG A 302 15.44 14.05 -1.41
C ARG A 302 14.32 15.08 -1.22
N ILE A 303 13.72 15.58 -2.31
CA ILE A 303 12.73 16.66 -2.23
C ILE A 303 11.36 16.14 -1.76
N LEU A 304 10.99 14.94 -2.17
CA LEU A 304 9.76 14.29 -1.72
C LEU A 304 9.94 13.60 -0.36
N ASP A 305 11.17 13.62 0.18
CA ASP A 305 11.55 12.93 1.42
C ASP A 305 11.06 11.48 1.45
N ILE A 306 11.39 10.73 0.41
CA ILE A 306 11.01 9.32 0.26
C ILE A 306 12.27 8.47 0.12
N GLN A 307 12.21 7.24 0.62
CA GLN A 307 13.33 6.30 0.58
C GLN A 307 13.00 5.10 -0.31
N PRO A 308 14.03 4.43 -0.87
CA PRO A 308 13.83 3.13 -1.48
C PRO A 308 13.17 2.16 -0.50
N SER A 309 12.09 1.50 -0.91
CA SER A 309 11.31 0.62 -0.03
C SER A 309 11.35 -0.84 -0.49
N PHE A 310 11.23 -1.73 0.48
CA PHE A 310 11.08 -3.17 0.30
C PHE A 310 9.61 -3.49 0.04
N HIS A 311 9.31 -4.15 -1.07
CA HIS A 311 7.95 -4.54 -1.41
C HIS A 311 7.53 -5.80 -0.66
N LEU A 312 6.33 -5.78 -0.08
CA LEU A 312 5.86 -6.84 0.82
C LEU A 312 5.78 -8.20 0.14
N THR A 313 5.48 -8.24 -1.16
CA THR A 313 5.38 -9.48 -1.95
C THR A 313 6.74 -10.16 -2.16
N GLU A 314 7.86 -9.45 -1.99
CA GLU A 314 9.21 -10.06 -1.99
C GLU A 314 9.47 -11.00 -0.79
N LEU A 315 8.59 -10.98 0.22
CA LEU A 315 8.65 -11.97 1.31
C LEU A 315 8.30 -13.38 0.85
N GLU A 316 7.42 -13.51 -0.15
CA GLU A 316 6.76 -14.78 -0.47
C GLU A 316 7.73 -15.95 -0.73
N PRO A 317 8.81 -15.79 -1.52
CA PRO A 317 9.79 -16.86 -1.70
C PRO A 317 10.50 -17.27 -0.40
N SER A 318 10.63 -16.33 0.53
CA SER A 318 11.29 -16.53 1.83
C SER A 318 10.38 -17.17 2.87
N LEU A 319 9.06 -17.23 2.61
CA LEU A 319 8.09 -17.92 3.46
C LEU A 319 8.02 -19.44 3.21
N ASP A 320 8.78 -19.94 2.23
CA ASP A 320 8.80 -21.38 1.95
C ASP A 320 9.28 -22.18 3.18
N PRO A 321 8.66 -23.32 3.55
CA PRO A 321 9.12 -24.15 4.65
C PRO A 321 10.57 -24.67 4.50
N SER A 322 11.14 -24.66 3.30
CA SER A 322 12.55 -24.97 3.03
C SER A 322 13.50 -23.76 3.20
N SER A 323 12.95 -22.55 3.36
CA SER A 323 13.67 -21.32 3.65
C SER A 323 14.42 -21.42 4.97
N LYS A 324 15.69 -21.02 4.96
CA LYS A 324 16.54 -20.94 6.16
C LYS A 324 16.41 -19.61 6.91
N ASP A 325 15.41 -18.78 6.59
CA ASP A 325 15.22 -17.52 7.30
C ASP A 325 14.72 -17.76 8.74
N GLY A 326 15.68 -17.79 9.66
CA GLY A 326 15.47 -17.99 11.08
C GLY A 326 14.70 -16.86 11.76
N ILE A 327 14.49 -15.71 11.10
CA ILE A 327 13.71 -14.59 11.61
C ILE A 327 12.25 -14.71 11.16
N LEU A 328 12.00 -14.91 9.85
CA LEU A 328 10.64 -15.10 9.33
C LEU A 328 9.96 -16.34 9.92
N SER A 329 10.71 -17.42 10.15
CA SER A 329 10.20 -18.61 10.83
C SER A 329 9.76 -18.38 12.28
N LYS A 330 10.32 -17.37 12.97
CA LYS A 330 9.89 -16.94 14.32
C LYS A 330 8.67 -16.02 14.29
N ILE A 331 8.40 -15.39 13.14
CA ILE A 331 7.22 -14.53 12.91
C ILE A 331 6.02 -15.36 12.43
N SER A 332 6.28 -16.48 11.73
CA SER A 332 5.25 -17.41 11.25
C SER A 332 4.60 -18.14 12.42
N ASP A 333 3.26 -18.16 12.47
CA ASP A 333 2.44 -18.75 13.54
C ASP A 333 2.48 -20.30 13.61
N LYS A 334 3.57 -20.95 13.18
CA LYS A 334 3.80 -22.39 13.42
C LYS A 334 3.88 -22.76 14.92
N GLN A 335 3.56 -21.85 15.83
CA GLN A 335 3.66 -22.03 17.28
C GLN A 335 2.37 -22.41 18.01
N LEU A 336 1.24 -22.64 17.36
CA LEU A 336 0.05 -23.16 18.07
C LEU A 336 -0.51 -24.42 17.40
N SER A 337 0.18 -25.55 17.63
CA SER A 337 -0.51 -26.84 17.57
C SER A 337 -1.52 -26.89 18.72
N GLY A 338 -2.82 -26.85 18.39
CA GLY A 338 -3.90 -27.06 19.37
C GLY A 338 -4.67 -25.82 19.84
N CYS A 339 -4.41 -24.61 19.33
CA CYS A 339 -5.24 -23.44 19.60
C CYS A 339 -5.83 -22.90 18.27
N PRO A 340 -7.17 -22.92 18.08
CA PRO A 340 -7.79 -22.48 16.83
C PRO A 340 -7.80 -20.94 16.65
N GLN A 341 -7.47 -20.15 17.67
CA GLN A 341 -7.44 -18.68 17.57
C GLN A 341 -6.17 -18.07 18.19
N VAL A 342 -5.59 -17.10 17.47
CA VAL A 342 -4.40 -16.33 17.85
C VAL A 342 -4.77 -15.33 18.95
N SER A 343 -4.07 -15.36 20.09
CA SER A 343 -4.33 -14.41 21.17
C SER A 343 -3.97 -12.96 20.79
N THR A 344 -4.61 -11.96 21.39
CA THR A 344 -4.28 -10.54 21.13
C THR A 344 -2.81 -10.23 21.40
N SER A 345 -2.19 -10.81 22.44
CA SER A 345 -0.77 -10.60 22.74
C SER A 345 0.14 -11.19 21.66
N SER A 346 -0.18 -12.39 21.18
CA SER A 346 0.59 -13.04 20.11
C SER A 346 0.45 -12.30 18.78
N SER A 347 -0.75 -11.84 18.44
CA SER A 347 -0.98 -10.96 17.28
C SER A 347 -0.18 -9.66 17.36
N THR A 348 -0.21 -8.95 18.49
CA THR A 348 0.58 -7.72 18.68
C THR A 348 2.08 -7.97 18.61
N LYS A 349 2.57 -9.08 19.18
CA LYS A 349 3.98 -9.48 19.08
C LYS A 349 4.38 -9.76 17.63
N LYS A 350 3.55 -10.47 16.88
CA LYS A 350 3.75 -10.75 15.45
C LYS A 350 3.82 -9.47 14.63
N LYS A 351 2.87 -8.54 14.83
CA LYS A 351 2.85 -7.22 14.17
C LYS A 351 4.15 -6.46 14.42
N LEU A 352 4.59 -6.40 15.68
CA LEU A 352 5.81 -5.69 16.07
C LEU A 352 7.07 -6.36 15.48
N ALA A 353 7.12 -7.69 15.47
CA ALA A 353 8.24 -8.43 14.88
C ALA A 353 8.32 -8.25 13.36
N LEU A 354 7.18 -8.34 12.67
CA LEU A 354 7.09 -8.08 11.23
C LEU A 354 7.48 -6.63 10.90
N LYS A 355 6.99 -5.65 11.66
CA LYS A 355 7.38 -4.24 11.47
C LYS A 355 8.89 -4.06 11.57
N ARG A 356 9.53 -4.60 12.63
CA ARG A 356 10.98 -4.54 12.79
C ARG A 356 11.74 -5.21 11.64
N TYR A 357 11.25 -6.34 11.16
CA TYR A 357 11.83 -7.03 10.01
C TYR A 357 11.75 -6.17 8.74
N LEU A 358 10.57 -5.59 8.46
CA LEU A 358 10.37 -4.70 7.31
C LEU A 358 11.22 -3.43 7.41
N ASP A 359 11.33 -2.83 8.60
CA ASP A 359 12.21 -1.68 8.84
C ASP A 359 13.68 -2.03 8.56
N GLN A 360 14.13 -3.24 8.94
CA GLN A 360 15.46 -3.72 8.61
C GLN A 360 15.63 -3.93 7.11
N LYS A 361 14.66 -4.54 6.43
CA LYS A 361 14.70 -4.72 4.97
C LYS A 361 14.70 -3.39 4.22
N ASN A 362 13.91 -2.42 4.65
CA ASN A 362 13.94 -1.06 4.11
C ASN A 362 15.33 -0.42 4.26
N LYS A 363 16.01 -0.61 5.40
CA LYS A 363 17.40 -0.15 5.58
C LYS A 363 18.37 -0.86 4.63
N GLU A 364 18.24 -2.17 4.47
CA GLU A 364 19.07 -2.95 3.54
C GLU A 364 18.86 -2.49 2.09
N VAL A 365 17.60 -2.26 1.69
CA VAL A 365 17.23 -1.72 0.37
C VAL A 365 17.78 -0.29 0.19
N GLY A 366 17.66 0.57 1.20
CA GLY A 366 18.18 1.94 1.17
C GLY A 366 19.71 2.05 1.05
N GLN A 367 20.45 1.01 1.48
CA GLN A 367 21.91 0.94 1.33
C GLN A 367 22.38 0.50 -0.07
N GLN A 368 21.46 -0.02 -0.90
CA GLN A 368 21.81 -0.45 -2.25
C GLN A 368 22.06 0.76 -3.16
N GLN A 369 22.78 0.52 -4.25
CA GLN A 369 22.90 1.51 -5.31
C GLN A 369 21.60 1.59 -6.11
N TRP A 370 21.11 2.82 -6.25
CA TRP A 370 19.89 3.17 -6.97
C TRP A 370 20.16 4.26 -8.01
N PRO A 371 19.45 4.27 -9.14
CA PRO A 371 18.43 3.30 -9.58
C PRO A 371 19.03 1.96 -10.05
N GLN A 372 18.19 0.93 -10.27
CA GLN A 372 18.60 -0.39 -10.77
C GLN A 372 17.92 -0.74 -12.10
N PHE A 373 18.52 -1.63 -12.92
CA PHE A 373 17.79 -2.15 -14.10
C PHE A 373 16.76 -3.16 -13.67
N MET A 374 15.54 -2.95 -14.12
CA MET A 374 14.47 -3.89 -13.88
C MET A 374 13.76 -4.23 -15.19
N LEU A 375 13.50 -5.52 -15.38
CA LEU A 375 12.35 -5.96 -16.16
C LEU A 375 11.13 -5.80 -15.27
N MET A 376 10.07 -5.16 -15.74
CA MET A 376 8.81 -5.01 -15.03
C MET A 376 7.65 -5.41 -15.93
N ALA A 377 6.73 -6.21 -15.44
CA ALA A 377 5.52 -6.60 -16.15
C ALA A 377 4.31 -6.47 -15.24
N ALA A 378 3.20 -5.95 -15.76
CA ALA A 378 1.95 -5.84 -15.00
C ALA A 378 1.27 -7.19 -14.80
N SER A 379 0.47 -7.27 -13.74
CA SER A 379 -0.44 -8.37 -13.43
C SER A 379 -1.66 -8.33 -14.34
N ASP A 380 -2.23 -9.49 -14.68
CA ASP A 380 -3.53 -9.65 -15.36
C ASP A 380 -4.64 -10.04 -14.36
N VAL A 381 -4.32 -10.28 -13.07
CA VAL A 381 -5.33 -10.42 -11.98
C VAL A 381 -6.06 -9.09 -11.74
N VAL A 382 -5.44 -8.00 -12.21
CA VAL A 382 -5.86 -6.63 -12.07
C VAL A 382 -5.70 -6.08 -13.51
N GLY A 383 -6.75 -6.18 -14.35
CA GLY A 383 -6.73 -5.97 -15.81
C GLY A 383 -8.08 -5.47 -16.38
N PRO A 384 -8.20 -5.02 -17.65
CA PRO A 384 -9.44 -4.42 -18.18
C PRO A 384 -10.48 -5.46 -18.62
N VAL A 385 -11.77 -5.21 -18.31
CA VAL A 385 -12.90 -5.86 -18.98
C VAL A 385 -12.87 -5.42 -20.45
N GLY A 386 -12.74 -6.36 -21.38
CA GLY A 386 -12.75 -6.02 -22.80
C GLY A 386 -14.07 -5.38 -23.20
N THR A 387 -14.12 -4.09 -23.50
CA THR A 387 -15.30 -3.54 -24.17
C THR A 387 -15.32 -4.09 -25.59
N SER A 388 -16.24 -5.02 -25.85
CA SER A 388 -16.61 -5.47 -27.19
C SER A 388 -17.24 -4.35 -28.00
#